data_AF-A0A2E9NIP5-F1
#
_entry.id   AF-A0A2E9NIP5-F1
#
_cell.length_a   1.000
_cell.length_b   1.000
_cell.length_c   1.000
_cell.angle_alpha   90.00
_cell.angle_beta   90.00
_cell.angle_gamma   90.00
#
_symmetry.space_group_name_H-M   'P 1'
#
loop_
_entity.id
_entity.type
_entity.pdbx_description
1 polymer ?
#
loop_
_entity_poly.entity_id
_entity_poly.type
_entity_poly.pdbx_seq_one_letter_code
_entity_poly.pdbx_strand_id
1 'polypeptide(L)'
;MRVVREPPGRPRWTAFQSGGKDAVFRFTAVQPTLEDYWRSIILFGKNSASYKFALGKALLELPPAHSEIITLDELAEPFAQHICSHLKLADKQGTAPSSQFLEACRTFNRGELTKEELLASTVRLGFGDVIDAFHVTGDPDAVRFYADERSGRKTQLRLTDEFFRLSKQNAAESLSSELEARWRLVETAWELTLPQHVIEYDSEAEQLTVKLEDTHGRRPVTNCRDALNGYQKGKCFYCFTAIVAGTSLGDPVEVDHFFPHRLKPHGLGAPIDGIWNLVLSCQQCNRGPGGKFDQVPGLRLVERLHTRNSFLIESHHPLRQTLMLQLGTSETSRGQFLQAAYDRAKKLLVHEWLPASEDDRAF
;
A
#
# COMPACT_ATOMS: atom_id res chain seq x y z
N MET A 1 -55.65 -7.15 -18.30
CA MET A 1 -54.58 -6.16 -18.02
C MET A 1 -54.33 -6.10 -16.52
N ARG A 2 -53.34 -6.85 -16.02
CA ARG A 2 -52.87 -6.70 -14.63
C ARG A 2 -51.68 -5.76 -14.66
N VAL A 3 -51.83 -4.60 -14.02
CA VAL A 3 -50.73 -3.69 -13.72
C VAL A 3 -49.86 -4.39 -12.68
N VAL A 4 -48.68 -4.87 -13.11
CA VAL A 4 -47.63 -5.32 -12.19
C VAL A 4 -47.01 -4.06 -11.60
N ARG A 5 -47.26 -3.82 -10.31
CA ARG A 5 -46.51 -2.80 -9.55
C ARG A 5 -45.15 -3.41 -9.22
N GLU A 6 -44.09 -2.82 -9.76
CA GLU A 6 -42.74 -3.06 -9.25
C GLU A 6 -42.65 -2.62 -7.78
N PRO A 7 -41.99 -3.38 -6.89
CA PRO A 7 -41.69 -2.90 -5.55
C PRO A 7 -40.52 -1.90 -5.60
N PRO A 8 -40.62 -0.72 -4.96
CA PRO A 8 -39.50 0.19 -4.84
C PRO A 8 -38.62 -0.27 -3.67
N GLY A 9 -37.47 -0.86 -4.00
CA GLY A 9 -36.44 -1.17 -3.04
C GLY A 9 -35.08 -0.98 -3.67
N ARG A 10 -34.55 0.25 -3.66
CA ARG A 10 -33.11 0.45 -3.92
C ARG A 10 -32.36 -0.36 -2.86
N PRO A 11 -31.38 -1.22 -3.22
CA PRO A 11 -30.50 -1.79 -2.22
C PRO A 11 -29.81 -0.63 -1.49
N ARG A 12 -30.16 -0.44 -0.23
CA ARG A 12 -29.49 0.49 0.68
C ARG A 12 -28.29 -0.23 1.25
N TRP A 13 -27.16 0.45 1.27
CA TRP A 13 -25.95 0.02 1.99
C TRP A 13 -26.32 -0.44 3.40
N THR A 14 -26.13 -1.72 3.69
CA THR A 14 -26.00 -2.19 5.07
C THR A 14 -24.58 -1.86 5.50
N ALA A 15 -24.42 -0.77 6.23
CA ALA A 15 -23.15 -0.36 6.78
C ALA A 15 -22.57 -1.50 7.64
N PHE A 16 -21.47 -2.11 7.19
CA PHE A 16 -20.58 -2.81 8.11
C PHE A 16 -20.05 -1.74 9.07
N GLN A 17 -20.52 -1.78 10.32
CA GLN A 17 -19.95 -0.98 11.39
C GLN A 17 -18.75 -1.74 11.92
N SER A 18 -17.54 -1.42 11.44
CA SER A 18 -16.32 -1.99 12.02
C SER A 18 -15.49 -0.90 12.68
N GLY A 19 -15.70 -0.73 13.98
CA GLY A 19 -14.93 0.20 14.78
C GLY A 19 -13.48 -0.28 14.94
N GLY A 20 -12.53 0.36 14.25
CA GLY A 20 -11.13 0.62 14.64
C GLY A 20 -10.18 -0.52 15.03
N LYS A 21 -10.65 -1.73 15.34
CA LYS A 21 -9.83 -2.88 15.77
C LYS A 21 -9.79 -4.02 14.74
N ASP A 22 -10.37 -3.84 13.56
CA ASP A 22 -10.67 -4.94 12.62
C ASP A 22 -10.07 -4.75 11.22
N ALA A 23 -9.15 -3.80 11.02
CA ALA A 23 -8.59 -3.52 9.68
C ALA A 23 -7.64 -4.61 9.20
N VAL A 24 -6.66 -4.97 10.05
CA VAL A 24 -5.69 -6.02 9.75
C VAL A 24 -6.38 -7.36 9.66
N PHE A 25 -7.27 -7.67 10.61
CA PHE A 25 -8.08 -8.88 10.56
C PHE A 25 -8.92 -8.94 9.28
N ARG A 26 -9.69 -7.91 8.90
CA ARG A 26 -10.41 -7.94 7.59
C ARG A 26 -9.47 -8.10 6.39
N PHE A 27 -8.28 -7.49 6.45
CA PHE A 27 -7.28 -7.63 5.39
C PHE A 27 -6.75 -9.07 5.30
N THR A 28 -6.60 -9.79 6.41
CA THR A 28 -6.08 -11.16 6.48
C THR A 28 -7.15 -12.24 6.69
N ALA A 29 -8.44 -11.91 6.83
CA ALA A 29 -9.48 -12.87 7.24
C ALA A 29 -9.93 -13.81 6.11
N VAL A 30 -9.82 -13.38 4.85
CA VAL A 30 -10.35 -14.14 3.71
C VAL A 30 -9.19 -14.75 2.92
N GLN A 31 -8.91 -16.03 3.19
CA GLN A 31 -7.88 -16.85 2.54
C GLN A 31 -6.53 -16.12 2.35
N PRO A 32 -5.91 -15.64 3.44
CA PRO A 32 -4.70 -14.84 3.35
C PRO A 32 -3.56 -15.67 2.76
N THR A 33 -2.84 -15.07 1.81
CA THR A 33 -1.58 -15.63 1.35
C THR A 33 -0.41 -15.15 2.23
N LEU A 34 0.77 -15.75 2.07
CA LEU A 34 1.96 -15.27 2.78
C LEU A 34 2.31 -13.82 2.40
N GLU A 35 2.06 -13.44 1.15
CA GLU A 35 2.20 -12.07 0.66
C GLU A 35 1.24 -11.11 1.38
N ASP A 36 0.02 -11.54 1.71
CA ASP A 36 -0.94 -10.71 2.43
C ASP A 36 -0.51 -10.49 3.89
N TYR A 37 0.05 -11.49 4.55
CA TYR A 37 0.67 -11.31 5.87
C TYR A 37 1.86 -10.34 5.80
N TRP A 38 2.72 -10.47 4.80
CA TRP A 38 3.84 -9.55 4.60
C TRP A 38 3.36 -8.11 4.32
N ARG A 39 2.39 -7.94 3.42
CA ARG A 39 1.74 -6.65 3.16
C ARG A 39 1.14 -6.07 4.43
N SER A 40 0.54 -6.90 5.28
CA SER A 40 -0.04 -6.42 6.53
C SER A 40 1.01 -5.73 7.43
N ILE A 41 2.22 -6.29 7.50
CA ILE A 41 3.36 -5.74 8.24
C ILE A 41 3.77 -4.39 7.68
N ILE A 42 4.00 -4.33 6.37
CA ILE A 42 4.50 -3.13 5.70
C ILE A 42 3.45 -2.00 5.71
N LEU A 43 2.19 -2.33 5.43
CA LEU A 43 1.12 -1.36 5.31
C LEU A 43 0.63 -0.86 6.68
N PHE A 44 0.29 -1.77 7.60
CA PHE A 44 -0.40 -1.44 8.85
C PHE A 44 0.52 -1.33 10.08
N GLY A 45 1.74 -1.88 10.01
CA GLY A 45 2.72 -1.70 11.09
C GLY A 45 3.02 -0.22 11.34
N LYS A 46 3.38 0.12 12.58
CA LYS A 46 3.60 1.53 12.98
C LYS A 46 4.68 2.21 12.13
N ASN A 47 4.40 3.43 11.67
CA ASN A 47 5.34 4.28 10.91
C ASN A 47 6.06 5.27 11.86
N SER A 48 6.79 4.79 12.87
CA SER A 48 7.58 5.67 13.77
C SER A 48 8.98 5.98 13.22
N ALA A 49 9.56 5.03 12.48
CA ALA A 49 10.82 5.16 11.77
C ALA A 49 10.78 4.30 10.50
N SER A 50 11.64 4.59 9.53
CA SER A 50 11.74 3.82 8.29
C SER A 50 12.37 2.44 8.44
N TYR A 51 12.84 2.09 9.64
CA TYR A 51 13.59 0.85 9.91
C TYR A 51 12.84 -0.41 9.50
N LYS A 52 11.50 -0.46 9.62
CA LYS A 52 10.74 -1.63 9.15
C LYS A 52 10.83 -1.82 7.64
N PHE A 53 10.91 -0.74 6.87
CA PHE A 53 11.05 -0.82 5.42
C PHE A 53 12.46 -1.31 5.07
N ALA A 54 13.49 -0.74 5.71
CA ALA A 54 14.86 -1.20 5.53
C ALA A 54 15.06 -2.68 5.92
N LEU A 55 14.46 -3.13 7.03
CA LEU A 55 14.50 -4.53 7.45
C LEU A 55 13.75 -5.43 6.46
N GLY A 56 12.54 -5.05 6.08
CA GLY A 56 11.75 -5.82 5.12
C GLY A 56 12.48 -5.98 3.78
N LYS A 57 13.11 -4.91 3.29
CA LYS A 57 13.88 -4.92 2.04
C LYS A 57 15.14 -5.78 2.16
N ALA A 58 15.90 -5.61 3.24
CA ALA A 58 17.08 -6.44 3.51
C ALA A 58 16.74 -7.94 3.60
N LEU A 59 15.59 -8.29 4.19
CA LEU A 59 15.10 -9.66 4.23
C LEU A 59 14.70 -10.17 2.85
N LEU A 60 13.95 -9.40 2.06
CA LEU A 60 13.52 -9.81 0.71
C LEU A 60 14.68 -9.97 -0.28
N GLU A 61 15.80 -9.30 -0.05
CA GLU A 61 17.02 -9.39 -0.87
C GLU A 61 17.91 -10.59 -0.53
N LEU A 62 17.57 -11.36 0.52
CA LEU A 62 18.31 -12.58 0.84
C LEU A 62 18.21 -13.61 -0.31
N PRO A 63 19.30 -14.31 -0.63
CA PRO A 63 19.26 -15.31 -1.69
C PRO A 63 18.30 -16.46 -1.33
N PRO A 64 17.57 -17.06 -2.28
CA PRO A 64 16.63 -18.15 -2.00
C PRO A 64 17.26 -19.37 -1.32
N ALA A 65 18.56 -19.58 -1.48
CA ALA A 65 19.35 -20.65 -0.87
C ALA A 65 20.05 -20.24 0.43
N HIS A 66 19.63 -19.14 1.06
CA HIS A 66 20.20 -18.70 2.33
C HIS A 66 19.98 -19.73 3.45
N SER A 67 20.89 -19.73 4.44
CA SER A 67 20.74 -20.49 5.69
C SER A 67 19.50 -20.07 6.47
N GLU A 68 18.90 -20.96 7.26
CA GLU A 68 17.84 -20.57 8.22
C GLU A 68 18.33 -19.56 9.25
N ILE A 69 19.62 -19.62 9.61
CA ILE A 69 20.21 -18.71 10.59
C ILE A 69 20.80 -17.52 9.84
N ILE A 70 20.41 -16.31 10.27
CA ILE A 70 20.99 -15.06 9.82
C ILE A 70 21.42 -14.22 11.02
N THR A 71 22.62 -13.68 10.97
CA THR A 71 23.17 -12.79 12.00
C THR A 71 22.79 -11.34 11.76
N LEU A 72 22.78 -10.53 12.82
CA LEU A 72 22.59 -9.08 12.69
C LEU A 72 23.72 -8.42 11.89
N ASP A 73 24.93 -8.98 11.94
CA ASP A 73 26.07 -8.52 11.13
C ASP A 73 25.81 -8.72 9.63
N GLU A 74 25.26 -9.86 9.23
CA GLU A 74 24.85 -10.12 7.83
C GLU A 74 23.72 -9.19 7.37
N LEU A 75 22.75 -8.89 8.24
CA LEU A 75 21.69 -7.94 7.93
C LEU A 75 22.13 -6.47 7.95
N ALA A 76 23.19 -6.14 8.70
CA ALA A 76 23.60 -4.76 8.95
C ALA A 76 23.94 -4.02 7.65
N GLU A 77 24.59 -4.70 6.71
CA GLU A 77 25.00 -4.09 5.45
C GLU A 77 23.80 -3.68 4.57
N PRO A 78 22.92 -4.60 4.11
CA PRO A 78 21.79 -4.21 3.29
C PRO A 78 20.85 -3.23 4.03
N PHE A 79 20.61 -3.44 5.33
CA PHE A 79 19.79 -2.55 6.13
C PHE A 79 20.32 -1.11 6.14
N ALA A 80 21.62 -0.92 6.44
CA ALA A 80 22.22 0.39 6.51
C ALA A 80 22.33 1.06 5.15
N GLN A 81 22.61 0.30 4.10
CA GLN A 81 22.67 0.79 2.72
C GLN A 81 21.33 1.38 2.26
N HIS A 82 20.22 0.71 2.55
CA HIS A 82 18.89 1.23 2.23
C HIS A 82 18.61 2.54 2.98
N ILE A 83 18.86 2.58 4.29
CA ILE A 83 18.67 3.82 5.08
C ILE A 83 19.56 4.96 4.57
N CYS A 84 20.83 4.70 4.29
CA CYS A 84 21.75 5.70 3.76
C CYS A 84 21.31 6.24 2.40
N SER A 85 20.83 5.35 1.51
CA SER A 85 20.32 5.73 0.19
C SER A 85 19.08 6.62 0.30
N HIS A 86 18.15 6.25 1.17
CA HIS A 86 16.93 7.02 1.42
C HIS A 86 17.18 8.37 2.10
N LEU A 87 18.15 8.45 3.03
CA LEU A 87 18.56 9.72 3.65
C LEU A 87 19.07 10.76 2.63
N LYS A 88 19.61 10.32 1.49
CA LYS A 88 20.01 11.24 0.40
C LYS A 88 18.82 11.82 -0.36
N LEU A 89 17.68 11.14 -0.32
CA LEU A 89 16.45 11.53 -1.01
C LEU A 89 15.48 12.30 -0.10
N ALA A 90 15.38 11.89 1.16
CA ALA A 90 14.55 12.51 2.19
C ALA A 90 15.25 12.37 3.55
N ASP A 91 15.72 13.49 4.11
CA ASP A 91 16.50 13.48 5.36
C ASP A 91 15.68 13.00 6.58
N LYS A 92 14.37 13.24 6.57
CA LYS A 92 13.47 12.84 7.64
C LYS A 92 13.04 11.38 7.48
N GLN A 93 13.60 10.51 8.33
CA GLN A 93 13.41 9.05 8.31
C GLN A 93 12.64 8.51 9.54
N GLY A 94 12.00 9.38 10.30
CA GLY A 94 11.20 9.00 11.45
C GLY A 94 10.54 10.20 12.13
N THR A 95 9.78 9.93 13.18
CA THR A 95 9.05 10.95 13.94
C THR A 95 9.80 11.44 15.17
N ALA A 96 10.85 10.73 15.60
CA ALA A 96 11.69 11.16 16.72
C ALA A 96 12.52 12.39 16.35
N PRO A 97 12.75 13.33 17.29
CA PRO A 97 13.53 14.55 17.01
C PRO A 97 15.00 14.26 16.72
N SER A 98 15.53 13.14 17.20
CA SER A 98 16.92 12.73 17.01
C SER A 98 17.04 11.21 17.01
N SER A 99 18.02 10.68 16.27
CA SER A 99 18.40 9.27 16.28
C SER A 99 19.91 9.17 16.07
N GLN A 100 20.61 8.51 17.01
CA GLN A 100 22.05 8.28 16.89
C GLN A 100 22.39 7.41 15.68
N PHE A 101 21.55 6.43 15.36
CA PHE A 101 21.74 5.59 14.19
C PHE A 101 21.60 6.37 12.89
N LEU A 102 20.54 7.18 12.75
CA LEU A 102 20.35 8.02 11.57
C LEU A 102 21.51 9.01 11.41
N GLU A 103 22.04 9.56 12.51
CA GLU A 103 23.21 10.42 12.44
C GLU A 103 24.47 9.68 11.97
N ALA A 104 24.70 8.45 12.42
CA ALA A 104 25.79 7.63 11.89
C ALA A 104 25.65 7.41 10.37
N CYS A 105 24.45 7.13 9.88
CA CYS A 105 24.17 7.02 8.44
C CYS A 105 24.43 8.33 7.70
N ARG A 106 24.06 9.50 8.27
CA ARG A 106 24.36 10.81 7.68
C ARG A 106 25.86 11.09 7.61
N THR A 107 26.58 10.83 8.69
CA THR A 107 28.04 10.97 8.77
C THR A 107 28.74 10.07 7.74
N PHE A 108 28.28 8.83 7.58
CA PHE A 108 28.73 7.95 6.50
C PHE A 108 28.46 8.54 5.11
N ASN A 109 27.25 9.06 4.87
CA ASN A 109 26.90 9.72 3.61
C ASN A 109 27.76 10.95 3.28
N ARG A 110 28.31 11.63 4.30
CA ARG A 110 29.28 12.74 4.15
C ARG A 110 30.73 12.26 3.95
N GLY A 111 31.00 10.96 4.04
CA GLY A 111 32.34 10.39 3.94
C GLY A 111 33.18 10.50 5.22
N GLU A 112 32.53 10.81 6.36
CA GLU A 112 33.17 11.05 7.65
C GLU A 112 33.18 9.80 8.56
N LEU A 113 32.53 8.71 8.13
CA LEU A 113 32.48 7.43 8.84
C LEU A 113 32.91 6.30 7.89
N THR A 114 33.71 5.35 8.37
CA THR A 114 34.05 4.17 7.57
C THR A 114 32.88 3.20 7.44
N LYS A 115 32.96 2.27 6.49
CA LYS A 115 31.93 1.23 6.33
C LYS A 115 31.86 0.35 7.57
N GLU A 116 33.00 -0.04 8.13
CA GLU A 116 33.10 -0.89 9.31
C GLU A 116 32.45 -0.24 10.54
N GLU A 117 32.70 1.05 10.75
CA GLU A 117 32.06 1.83 11.82
C GLU A 117 30.56 2.00 11.63
N LEU A 118 30.09 2.16 10.38
CA LEU A 118 28.67 2.18 10.06
C LEU A 118 28.03 0.84 10.43
N LEU A 119 28.59 -0.28 9.98
CA LEU A 119 28.03 -1.61 10.24
C LEU A 119 27.99 -1.92 11.74
N ALA A 120 29.07 -1.61 12.48
CA ALA A 120 29.10 -1.76 13.93
C ALA A 120 28.02 -0.90 14.62
N SER A 121 27.80 0.33 14.14
CA SER A 121 26.72 1.21 14.63
C SER A 121 25.34 0.65 14.30
N THR A 122 25.15 0.05 13.12
CA THR A 122 23.90 -0.60 12.70
C THR A 122 23.55 -1.77 13.61
N VAL A 123 24.50 -2.67 13.87
CA VAL A 123 24.27 -3.82 14.75
C VAL A 123 23.86 -3.35 16.16
N ARG A 124 24.54 -2.31 16.66
CA ARG A 124 24.32 -1.78 18.01
C ARG A 124 23.01 -1.00 18.16
N LEU A 125 22.62 -0.21 17.15
CA LEU A 125 21.57 0.82 17.27
C LEU A 125 20.42 0.66 16.27
N GLY A 126 20.68 0.10 15.08
CA GLY A 126 19.71 0.02 13.98
C GLY A 126 18.59 -0.99 14.23
N PHE A 127 18.90 -2.11 14.89
CA PHE A 127 17.97 -3.22 15.10
C PHE A 127 17.16 -3.17 16.41
N GLY A 128 17.42 -2.17 17.26
CA GLY A 128 16.92 -2.12 18.65
C GLY A 128 15.44 -2.44 18.77
N ASP A 129 14.57 -1.59 18.20
CA ASP A 129 13.11 -1.76 18.31
C ASP A 129 12.49 -2.52 17.13
N VAL A 130 13.12 -2.46 15.95
CA VAL A 130 12.49 -2.94 14.71
C VAL A 130 12.31 -4.44 14.71
N ILE A 131 13.25 -5.22 15.26
CA ILE A 131 13.15 -6.68 15.28
C ILE A 131 11.95 -7.14 16.12
N ASP A 132 11.75 -6.50 17.28
CA ASP A 132 10.64 -6.81 18.19
C ASP A 132 9.30 -6.35 17.61
N ALA A 133 9.29 -5.17 16.97
CA ALA A 133 8.07 -4.54 16.47
C ALA A 133 7.65 -5.00 15.06
N PHE A 134 8.52 -5.67 14.28
CA PHE A 134 8.27 -5.94 12.86
C PHE A 134 6.95 -6.67 12.61
N HIS A 135 6.67 -7.71 13.39
CA HIS A 135 5.45 -8.52 13.23
C HIS A 135 4.25 -7.96 14.01
N VAL A 136 4.37 -6.81 14.68
CA VAL A 136 3.31 -6.26 15.54
C VAL A 136 2.35 -5.41 14.70
N THR A 137 1.32 -6.07 14.15
CA THR A 137 0.30 -5.45 13.28
C THR A 137 -1.09 -5.39 13.91
N GLY A 138 -1.27 -5.96 15.11
CA GLY A 138 -2.56 -6.02 15.80
C GLY A 138 -3.33 -7.33 15.64
N ASP A 139 -2.85 -8.23 14.77
CA ASP A 139 -3.27 -9.63 14.70
C ASP A 139 -2.31 -10.49 15.53
N PRO A 140 -2.76 -11.11 16.65
CA PRO A 140 -1.90 -11.91 17.50
C PRO A 140 -1.47 -13.24 16.86
N ASP A 141 -2.22 -13.72 15.85
CA ASP A 141 -1.97 -14.97 15.16
C ASP A 141 -1.27 -14.74 13.80
N ALA A 142 -0.74 -13.53 13.58
CA ALA A 142 -0.04 -13.18 12.36
C ALA A 142 1.17 -14.10 12.10
N VAL A 143 1.31 -14.53 10.85
CA VAL A 143 2.46 -15.32 10.39
C VAL A 143 3.76 -14.57 10.67
N ARG A 144 4.73 -15.29 11.22
CA ARG A 144 6.08 -14.78 11.48
C ARG A 144 7.04 -15.29 10.42
N PHE A 145 7.88 -14.39 9.92
CA PHE A 145 8.89 -14.67 8.90
C PHE A 145 10.27 -14.95 9.51
N TYR A 146 10.44 -14.62 10.79
CA TYR A 146 11.59 -15.05 11.58
C TYR A 146 11.21 -15.21 13.06
N ALA A 147 11.94 -16.08 13.75
CA ALA A 147 12.02 -16.14 15.20
C ALA A 147 13.20 -15.30 15.69
N ASP A 148 12.96 -14.50 16.72
CA ASP A 148 14.03 -13.75 17.39
C ASP A 148 14.76 -14.68 18.36
N GLU A 149 16.03 -14.98 18.05
CA GLU A 149 16.92 -15.80 18.89
C GLU A 149 18.06 -14.96 19.50
N ARG A 150 17.90 -13.63 19.55
CA ARG A 150 18.86 -12.73 20.19
C ARG A 150 18.94 -13.05 21.68
N SER A 151 20.09 -13.54 22.15
CA SER A 151 20.31 -13.86 23.56
C SER A 151 21.80 -13.79 23.93
N GLY A 152 22.13 -12.96 24.93
CA GLY A 152 23.51 -12.81 25.40
C GLY A 152 24.47 -12.40 24.28
N ARG A 153 25.34 -13.32 23.84
CA ARG A 153 26.29 -13.12 22.71
C ARG A 153 25.73 -13.50 21.34
N LYS A 154 24.59 -14.20 21.28
CA LYS A 154 23.95 -14.56 20.01
C LYS A 154 23.11 -13.38 19.54
N THR A 155 23.46 -12.82 18.39
CA THR A 155 22.74 -11.74 17.70
C THR A 155 22.21 -12.28 16.38
N GLN A 156 21.31 -13.27 16.45
CA GLN A 156 20.82 -13.98 15.28
C GLN A 156 19.29 -14.08 15.25
N LEU A 157 18.75 -14.22 14.05
CA LEU A 157 17.37 -14.55 13.78
C LEU A 157 17.32 -15.92 13.10
N ARG A 158 16.24 -16.65 13.31
CA ARG A 158 15.94 -17.88 12.56
C ARG A 158 14.80 -17.61 11.58
N LEU A 159 15.10 -17.64 10.29
CA LEU A 159 14.11 -17.56 9.21
C LEU A 159 13.17 -18.77 9.26
N THR A 160 11.89 -18.55 9.01
CA THR A 160 10.86 -19.60 9.03
C THR A 160 10.66 -20.23 7.65
N ASP A 161 10.03 -21.40 7.60
CA ASP A 161 9.60 -22.02 6.34
C ASP A 161 8.68 -21.08 5.54
N GLU A 162 7.83 -20.32 6.23
CA GLU A 162 6.94 -19.33 5.63
C GLU A 162 7.73 -18.24 4.90
N PHE A 163 8.86 -17.79 5.46
CA PHE A 163 9.75 -16.86 4.77
C PHE A 163 10.35 -17.47 3.51
N PHE A 164 10.85 -18.71 3.56
CA PHE A 164 11.39 -19.37 2.38
C PHE A 164 10.33 -19.70 1.32
N ARG A 165 9.06 -19.88 1.71
CA ARG A 165 7.95 -19.99 0.74
C ARG A 165 7.64 -18.64 0.10
N LEU A 166 7.65 -17.55 0.86
CA LEU A 166 7.46 -16.18 0.37
C LEU A 166 8.56 -15.76 -0.63
N SER A 167 9.81 -16.14 -0.37
CA SER A 167 10.97 -15.73 -1.17
C SER A 167 11.13 -16.47 -2.50
N LYS A 168 10.31 -17.50 -2.79
CA LYS A 168 10.35 -18.23 -4.07
C LYS A 168 9.84 -17.34 -5.21
N GLN A 169 10.81 -16.78 -5.93
CA GLN A 169 10.81 -16.01 -7.19
C GLN A 169 9.45 -15.82 -7.88
N ASN A 170 8.84 -14.66 -7.57
CA ASN A 170 7.88 -13.84 -8.33
C ASN A 170 7.18 -12.86 -7.35
N ALA A 171 6.95 -13.30 -6.11
CA ALA A 171 6.38 -12.46 -5.05
C ALA A 171 7.38 -11.42 -4.52
N ALA A 172 8.66 -11.79 -4.33
CA ALA A 172 9.66 -10.93 -3.72
C ALA A 172 9.89 -9.60 -4.47
N GLU A 173 9.90 -9.62 -5.81
CA GLU A 173 10.07 -8.40 -6.62
C GLU A 173 8.87 -7.44 -6.48
N SER A 174 7.64 -7.98 -6.55
CA SER A 174 6.42 -7.19 -6.33
C SER A 174 6.37 -6.63 -4.92
N LEU A 175 6.68 -7.45 -3.91
CA LEU A 175 6.68 -7.01 -2.51
C LEU A 175 7.76 -5.96 -2.23
N SER A 176 8.93 -6.09 -2.87
CA SER A 176 10.01 -5.10 -2.76
C SER A 176 9.58 -3.75 -3.38
N SER A 177 8.93 -3.78 -4.55
CA SER A 177 8.42 -2.57 -5.21
C SER A 177 7.28 -1.91 -4.41
N GLU A 178 6.35 -2.72 -3.89
CA GLU A 178 5.28 -2.27 -2.99
C GLU A 178 5.84 -1.62 -1.71
N LEU A 179 6.87 -2.24 -1.11
CA LEU A 179 7.55 -1.73 0.07
C LEU A 179 8.25 -0.41 -0.21
N GLU A 180 8.99 -0.32 -1.31
CA GLU A 180 9.66 0.91 -1.74
C GLU A 180 8.64 2.04 -1.93
N ALA A 181 7.57 1.80 -2.69
CA ALA A 181 6.53 2.79 -2.90
C ALA A 181 5.88 3.26 -1.59
N ARG A 182 5.67 2.32 -0.66
CA ARG A 182 5.17 2.64 0.67
C ARG A 182 6.15 3.50 1.48
N TRP A 183 7.45 3.20 1.43
CA TRP A 183 8.48 3.97 2.11
C TRP A 183 8.52 5.41 1.57
N ARG A 184 8.59 5.60 0.24
CA ARG A 184 8.57 6.92 -0.41
C ARG A 184 7.36 7.77 -0.04
N LEU A 185 6.18 7.15 0.09
CA LEU A 185 4.97 7.83 0.55
C LEU A 185 5.10 8.30 1.99
N VAL A 186 5.67 7.49 2.88
CA VAL A 186 5.87 7.83 4.30
C VAL A 186 6.87 8.96 4.47
N GLU A 187 7.99 8.92 3.74
CA GLU A 187 8.97 10.01 3.70
C GLU A 187 8.33 11.32 3.26
N THR A 188 7.58 11.29 2.16
CA THR A 188 6.90 12.47 1.61
C THR A 188 5.90 13.05 2.62
N ALA A 189 5.18 12.19 3.36
CA ALA A 189 4.29 12.65 4.43
C ALA A 189 5.02 13.39 5.54
N TRP A 190 6.16 12.86 5.97
CA TRP A 190 6.96 13.45 7.03
C TRP A 190 7.60 14.78 6.62
N GLU A 191 8.06 14.86 5.37
CA GLU A 191 8.70 16.03 4.79
C GLU A 191 7.70 17.16 4.56
N LEU A 192 6.55 16.85 3.93
CA LEU A 192 5.57 17.84 3.50
C LEU A 192 4.45 18.11 4.50
N THR A 193 4.48 17.52 5.70
CA THR A 193 3.43 17.75 6.72
C THR A 193 2.02 17.53 6.17
N LEU A 194 1.80 16.45 5.42
CA LEU A 194 0.49 16.08 4.88
C LEU A 194 -0.57 16.10 6.00
N PRO A 195 -1.77 16.68 5.75
CA PRO A 195 -2.53 16.67 4.49
C PRO A 195 -2.59 18.01 3.75
N GLN A 196 -1.79 19.00 4.14
CA GLN A 196 -1.85 20.34 3.54
C GLN A 196 -1.63 20.32 2.02
N HIS A 197 -0.88 19.34 1.54
CA HIS A 197 -0.68 19.08 0.13
C HIS A 197 -1.50 17.89 -0.35
N VAL A 198 -2.03 18.00 -1.57
CA VAL A 198 -2.79 16.93 -2.22
C VAL A 198 -1.83 16.10 -3.06
N ILE A 199 -1.91 14.76 -2.93
CA ILE A 199 -1.29 13.85 -3.90
C ILE A 199 -2.21 13.75 -5.11
N GLU A 200 -1.65 14.06 -6.28
CA GLU A 200 -2.29 13.96 -7.58
C GLU A 200 -1.67 12.82 -8.39
N TYR A 201 -2.49 12.20 -9.23
CA TYR A 201 -2.01 11.22 -10.20
C TYR A 201 -1.65 11.89 -11.51
N ASP A 202 -0.41 11.66 -11.95
CA ASP A 202 0.05 11.97 -13.29
C ASP A 202 -0.15 10.74 -14.18
N SER A 203 -1.08 10.84 -15.12
CA SER A 203 -1.43 9.72 -16.01
C SER A 203 -0.41 9.48 -17.11
N GLU A 204 0.38 10.49 -17.50
CA GLU A 204 1.42 10.33 -18.53
C GLU A 204 2.63 9.61 -17.95
N ALA A 205 3.03 9.98 -16.73
CA ALA A 205 4.14 9.35 -16.02
C ALA A 205 3.72 8.10 -15.20
N GLU A 206 2.41 7.87 -15.06
CA GLU A 206 1.80 6.90 -14.14
C GLU A 206 2.31 6.97 -12.69
N GLN A 207 2.53 8.19 -12.21
CA GLN A 207 3.13 8.46 -10.90
C GLN A 207 2.19 9.24 -9.99
N LEU A 208 2.33 8.99 -8.70
CA LEU A 208 1.79 9.87 -7.68
C LEU A 208 2.73 11.06 -7.53
N THR A 209 2.17 12.25 -7.53
CA THR A 209 2.90 13.52 -7.46
C THR A 209 2.32 14.39 -6.36
N VAL A 210 3.14 15.28 -5.79
CA VAL A 210 2.67 16.34 -4.90
C VAL A 210 2.92 17.68 -5.58
N LYS A 211 1.93 18.57 -5.52
CA LYS A 211 2.11 19.99 -5.85
C LYS A 211 2.85 20.70 -4.73
N LEU A 212 3.93 21.38 -5.07
CA LEU A 212 4.66 22.23 -4.14
C LEU A 212 3.97 23.61 -4.11
N GLU A 213 3.85 24.24 -2.94
CA GLU A 213 3.16 25.53 -2.83
C GLU A 213 3.97 26.68 -3.44
N ASP A 214 5.30 26.63 -3.29
CA ASP A 214 6.21 27.70 -3.68
C ASP A 214 6.61 27.67 -5.17
N THR A 215 6.27 26.60 -5.87
CA THR A 215 6.53 26.46 -7.31
C THR A 215 5.27 25.89 -7.96
N HIS A 216 4.92 26.35 -9.17
CA HIS A 216 3.88 25.67 -9.96
C HIS A 216 4.32 24.26 -10.44
N GLY A 217 5.41 23.72 -9.85
CA GLY A 217 6.00 22.44 -10.16
C GLY A 217 5.33 21.29 -9.39
N ARG A 218 5.37 20.12 -10.02
CA ARG A 218 4.99 18.84 -9.41
C ARG A 218 6.25 18.06 -9.08
N ARG A 219 6.27 17.41 -7.92
CA ARG A 219 7.34 16.48 -7.55
C ARG A 219 6.82 15.05 -7.59
N PRO A 220 7.46 14.14 -8.34
CA PRO A 220 7.10 12.72 -8.29
C PRO A 220 7.43 12.13 -6.92
N VAL A 221 6.53 11.28 -6.44
CA VAL A 221 6.66 10.59 -5.14
C VAL A 221 7.01 9.12 -5.38
N THR A 222 6.13 8.40 -6.08
CA THR A 222 6.27 6.97 -6.37
C THR A 222 5.40 6.57 -7.55
N ASN A 223 5.67 5.40 -8.15
CA ASN A 223 4.79 4.78 -9.13
C ASN A 223 3.42 4.48 -8.50
N CYS A 224 2.34 4.78 -9.22
CA CYS A 224 0.97 4.59 -8.73
C CYS A 224 0.60 3.11 -8.59
N ARG A 225 1.11 2.25 -9.49
CA ARG A 225 0.86 0.80 -9.45
C ARG A 225 1.42 0.21 -8.17
N ASP A 226 2.71 0.45 -7.90
CA ASP A 226 3.38 -0.09 -6.72
C ASP A 226 2.72 0.39 -5.41
N ALA A 227 2.27 1.65 -5.37
CA ALA A 227 1.57 2.23 -4.22
C ALA A 227 0.20 1.59 -3.95
N LEU A 228 -0.51 1.15 -4.99
CA LEU A 228 -1.85 0.57 -4.87
C LEU A 228 -1.85 -0.96 -4.75
N ASN A 229 -0.82 -1.63 -5.28
CA ASN A 229 -0.81 -3.08 -5.44
C ASN A 229 -0.94 -3.83 -4.11
N GLY A 230 -0.27 -3.35 -3.06
CA GLY A 230 -0.36 -3.93 -1.72
C GLY A 230 -1.79 -3.88 -1.15
N TYR A 231 -2.53 -2.81 -1.40
CA TYR A 231 -3.93 -2.66 -0.98
C TYR A 231 -4.92 -3.48 -1.83
N GLN A 232 -4.45 -4.02 -2.95
CA GLN A 232 -5.19 -4.92 -3.83
C GLN A 232 -4.66 -6.35 -3.83
N LYS A 233 -3.74 -6.68 -2.92
CA LYS A 233 -3.20 -8.03 -2.73
C LYS A 233 -2.60 -8.63 -4.00
N GLY A 234 -2.01 -7.80 -4.87
CA GLY A 234 -1.42 -8.29 -6.13
C GLY A 234 -2.45 -8.83 -7.13
N LYS A 235 -3.70 -8.33 -7.10
CA LYS A 235 -4.79 -8.81 -7.95
C LYS A 235 -5.52 -7.66 -8.65
N CYS A 236 -6.05 -7.95 -9.84
CA CYS A 236 -6.96 -7.08 -10.55
C CYS A 236 -8.16 -6.74 -9.66
N PHE A 237 -8.46 -5.45 -9.53
CA PHE A 237 -9.56 -4.96 -8.69
C PHE A 237 -10.91 -5.56 -9.06
N TYR A 238 -11.12 -5.88 -10.35
CA TYR A 238 -12.39 -6.35 -10.88
C TYR A 238 -12.52 -7.87 -10.87
N CYS A 239 -11.62 -8.57 -11.56
CA CYS A 239 -11.74 -10.03 -11.80
C CYS A 239 -10.82 -10.89 -10.92
N PHE A 240 -10.01 -10.28 -10.05
CA PHE A 240 -9.08 -10.98 -9.14
C PHE A 240 -7.95 -11.79 -9.79
N THR A 241 -7.81 -11.75 -11.11
CA THR A 241 -6.64 -12.28 -11.80
C THR A 241 -5.38 -11.67 -11.20
N ALA A 242 -4.38 -12.52 -10.92
CA ALA A 242 -3.12 -12.08 -10.36
C ALA A 242 -2.46 -11.03 -11.26
N ILE A 243 -2.02 -9.95 -10.64
CA ILE A 243 -1.20 -8.91 -11.23
C ILE A 243 0.24 -9.21 -10.82
N VAL A 244 1.04 -9.68 -11.77
CA VAL A 244 2.48 -9.86 -11.55
C VAL A 244 3.17 -8.58 -12.02
N ALA A 245 3.63 -7.77 -11.08
CA ALA A 245 4.51 -6.65 -11.40
C ALA A 245 5.82 -7.21 -11.99
N GLY A 246 6.24 -6.71 -13.15
CA GLY A 246 7.60 -6.94 -13.68
C GLY A 246 7.78 -8.05 -14.72
N THR A 247 6.77 -8.82 -15.13
CA THR A 247 6.96 -9.84 -16.19
C THR A 247 6.29 -9.45 -17.51
N SER A 248 7.06 -9.53 -18.60
CA SER A 248 6.65 -9.31 -19.99
C SER A 248 5.71 -10.39 -20.55
N LEU A 249 5.12 -11.23 -19.68
CA LEU A 249 4.36 -12.44 -20.03
C LEU A 249 2.90 -12.41 -19.53
N GLY A 250 2.49 -11.38 -18.79
CA GLY A 250 1.10 -11.17 -18.35
C GLY A 250 0.41 -9.99 -19.05
N ASP A 251 -0.92 -9.95 -18.99
CA ASP A 251 -1.69 -8.77 -19.43
C ASP A 251 -1.15 -7.52 -18.72
N PRO A 252 -0.99 -6.39 -19.43
CA PRO A 252 -0.50 -5.18 -18.82
C PRO A 252 -1.46 -4.73 -17.72
N VAL A 253 -0.88 -4.43 -16.56
CA VAL A 253 -1.57 -3.82 -15.43
C VAL A 253 -1.83 -2.36 -15.78
N GLU A 254 -3.04 -1.89 -15.56
CA GLU A 254 -3.44 -0.52 -15.88
C GLU A 254 -4.04 0.15 -14.65
N VAL A 255 -3.70 1.42 -14.45
CA VAL A 255 -4.35 2.27 -13.47
C VAL A 255 -5.67 2.76 -14.08
N ASP A 256 -6.79 2.27 -13.57
CA ASP A 256 -8.12 2.67 -13.99
C ASP A 256 -8.74 3.67 -13.01
N HIS A 257 -9.51 4.60 -13.57
CA HIS A 257 -10.41 5.45 -12.81
C HIS A 257 -11.73 4.69 -12.60
N PHE A 258 -11.94 4.21 -11.37
CA PHE A 258 -13.12 3.44 -11.01
C PHE A 258 -14.41 4.13 -11.46
N PHE A 259 -14.61 5.38 -11.05
CA PHE A 259 -15.54 6.27 -11.72
C PHE A 259 -14.82 6.90 -12.91
N PRO A 260 -15.31 6.69 -14.16
CA PRO A 260 -14.58 7.07 -15.37
C PRO A 260 -14.13 8.52 -15.39
N HIS A 261 -12.89 8.77 -15.84
CA HIS A 261 -12.31 10.12 -15.96
C HIS A 261 -13.19 11.08 -16.79
N ARG A 262 -14.01 10.56 -17.72
CA ARG A 262 -15.01 11.35 -18.47
C ARG A 262 -16.00 12.12 -17.57
N LEU A 263 -16.17 11.71 -16.31
CA LEU A 263 -17.00 12.40 -15.32
C LEU A 263 -16.32 13.65 -14.72
N LYS A 264 -15.03 13.89 -14.99
CA LYS A 264 -14.26 15.04 -14.49
C LYS A 264 -14.92 16.39 -14.72
N PRO A 265 -15.40 16.74 -15.93
CA PRO A 265 -16.02 18.04 -16.18
C PRO A 265 -17.32 18.23 -15.40
N HIS A 266 -17.94 17.15 -14.92
CA HIS A 266 -19.15 17.19 -14.12
C HIS A 266 -18.87 17.36 -12.62
N GLY A 267 -17.60 17.36 -12.17
CA GLY A 267 -17.23 17.60 -10.78
C GLY A 267 -17.81 16.55 -9.82
N LEU A 268 -17.50 15.27 -10.07
CA LEU A 268 -18.01 14.14 -9.30
C LEU A 268 -17.33 14.03 -7.91
N GLY A 269 -17.88 14.72 -6.90
CA GLY A 269 -17.39 14.60 -5.52
C GLY A 269 -16.02 15.25 -5.33
N ALA A 270 -15.08 14.52 -4.71
CA ALA A 270 -13.67 14.86 -4.62
C ALA A 270 -12.99 14.82 -6.00
N PRO A 271 -11.77 15.37 -6.17
CA PRO A 271 -11.07 15.30 -7.45
C PRO A 271 -11.03 13.87 -8.00
N ILE A 272 -11.47 13.70 -9.24
CA ILE A 272 -11.66 12.36 -9.84
C ILE A 272 -10.34 11.61 -10.05
N ASP A 273 -9.25 12.34 -10.20
CA ASP A 273 -7.88 11.81 -10.29
C ASP A 273 -7.29 11.50 -8.89
N GLY A 274 -8.11 11.64 -7.84
CA GLY A 274 -7.70 11.32 -6.48
C GLY A 274 -7.57 9.81 -6.29
N ILE A 275 -6.62 9.41 -5.44
CA ILE A 275 -6.30 8.01 -5.13
C ILE A 275 -7.51 7.17 -4.71
N TRP A 276 -8.50 7.82 -4.07
CA TRP A 276 -9.76 7.19 -3.69
C TRP A 276 -10.51 6.54 -4.87
N ASN A 277 -10.26 7.02 -6.09
CA ASN A 277 -10.91 6.60 -7.33
C ASN A 277 -9.99 5.81 -8.26
N LEU A 278 -8.71 5.63 -7.93
CA LEU A 278 -7.75 4.90 -8.77
C LEU A 278 -7.63 3.45 -8.31
N VAL A 279 -7.67 2.51 -9.24
CA VAL A 279 -7.54 1.06 -8.98
C VAL A 279 -6.65 0.40 -10.03
N LEU A 280 -5.99 -0.72 -9.67
CA LEU A 280 -5.25 -1.53 -10.63
C LEU A 280 -6.16 -2.57 -11.26
N SER A 281 -6.09 -2.67 -12.57
CA SER A 281 -6.93 -3.57 -13.36
C SER A 281 -6.11 -4.27 -14.44
N CYS A 282 -6.53 -5.47 -14.82
CA CYS A 282 -6.03 -6.07 -16.06
C CYS A 282 -6.62 -5.33 -17.26
N GLN A 283 -5.88 -5.31 -18.37
CA GLN A 283 -6.34 -4.72 -19.62
C GLN A 283 -7.73 -5.23 -20.05
N GLN A 284 -8.00 -6.54 -19.89
CA GLN A 284 -9.27 -7.15 -20.26
C GLN A 284 -10.46 -6.51 -19.52
N CYS A 285 -10.34 -6.25 -18.22
CA CYS A 285 -11.39 -5.60 -17.44
C CYS A 285 -11.47 -4.10 -17.74
N ASN A 286 -10.34 -3.42 -17.90
CA ASN A 286 -10.32 -1.98 -18.11
C ASN A 286 -10.88 -1.58 -19.49
N ARG A 287 -10.33 -2.19 -20.56
CA ARG A 287 -10.58 -1.79 -21.95
C ARG A 287 -10.57 -2.94 -22.96
N GLY A 288 -10.65 -4.19 -22.50
CA GLY A 288 -10.80 -5.35 -23.38
C GLY A 288 -12.22 -5.51 -23.91
N PRO A 289 -12.48 -6.50 -24.79
CA PRO A 289 -13.83 -6.81 -25.26
C PRO A 289 -14.78 -7.09 -24.09
N GLY A 290 -15.85 -6.29 -23.97
CA GLY A 290 -16.79 -6.38 -22.85
C GLY A 290 -16.25 -5.83 -21.52
N GLY A 291 -15.13 -5.10 -21.53
CA GLY A 291 -14.57 -4.41 -20.37
C GLY A 291 -15.35 -3.14 -19.99
N LYS A 292 -14.89 -2.48 -18.93
CA LYS A 292 -15.51 -1.32 -18.31
C LYS A 292 -15.53 -0.10 -19.22
N PHE A 293 -14.38 0.27 -19.80
CA PHE A 293 -14.18 1.55 -20.48
C PHE A 293 -14.71 2.73 -19.64
N ASP A 294 -15.66 3.48 -20.20
CA ASP A 294 -16.36 4.60 -19.57
C ASP A 294 -17.66 4.19 -18.85
N GLN A 295 -17.94 2.90 -18.64
CA GLN A 295 -19.14 2.47 -17.94
C GLN A 295 -19.01 2.63 -16.42
N VAL A 296 -20.14 2.81 -15.74
CA VAL A 296 -20.17 2.93 -14.28
C VAL A 296 -20.07 1.53 -13.67
N PRO A 297 -19.07 1.23 -12.81
CA PRO A 297 -19.02 -0.06 -12.13
C PRO A 297 -20.23 -0.27 -11.24
N GLY A 298 -20.76 -1.49 -11.19
CA GLY A 298 -21.95 -1.78 -10.40
C GLY A 298 -21.76 -1.65 -8.89
N LEU A 299 -22.89 -1.54 -8.16
CA LEU A 299 -22.90 -1.15 -6.74
C LEU A 299 -21.99 -2.00 -5.84
N ARG A 300 -21.92 -3.33 -6.07
CA ARG A 300 -21.02 -4.23 -5.32
C ARG A 300 -19.55 -3.87 -5.47
N LEU A 301 -19.14 -3.33 -6.62
CA LEU A 301 -17.77 -2.88 -6.85
C LEU A 301 -17.50 -1.56 -6.11
N VAL A 302 -18.54 -0.76 -5.85
CA VAL A 302 -18.45 0.45 -5.00
C VAL A 302 -18.24 0.07 -3.53
N GLU A 303 -18.89 -1.01 -3.06
CA GLU A 303 -18.65 -1.57 -1.73
C GLU A 303 -17.21 -2.07 -1.59
N ARG A 304 -16.68 -2.76 -2.62
CA ARG A 304 -15.26 -3.13 -2.67
C ARG A 304 -14.34 -1.91 -2.65
N LEU A 305 -14.69 -0.86 -3.42
CA LEU A 305 -13.92 0.39 -3.45
C LEU A 305 -13.89 1.02 -2.06
N HIS A 306 -15.01 0.99 -1.34
CA HIS A 306 -15.10 1.43 0.04
C HIS A 306 -14.16 0.65 0.96
N THR A 307 -14.18 -0.69 0.90
CA THR A 307 -13.26 -1.54 1.69
C THR A 307 -11.80 -1.21 1.40
N ARG A 308 -11.41 -1.13 0.12
CA ARG A 308 -10.04 -0.76 -0.29
C ARG A 308 -9.65 0.62 0.24
N ASN A 309 -10.54 1.62 0.11
CA ASN A 309 -10.28 2.97 0.62
C ASN A 309 -10.20 3.01 2.15
N SER A 310 -10.96 2.16 2.84
CA SER A 310 -10.83 2.00 4.29
C SER A 310 -9.47 1.43 4.68
N PHE A 311 -8.92 0.44 3.95
CA PHE A 311 -7.54 -0.04 4.20
C PHE A 311 -6.50 1.06 4.01
N LEU A 312 -6.63 1.91 2.99
CA LEU A 312 -5.76 3.08 2.82
C LEU A 312 -5.84 4.02 4.04
N ILE A 313 -7.03 4.28 4.57
CA ILE A 313 -7.22 5.16 5.73
C ILE A 313 -6.71 4.52 7.04
N GLU A 314 -6.95 3.23 7.23
CA GLU A 314 -6.69 2.53 8.49
C GLU A 314 -5.24 2.07 8.64
N SER A 315 -4.52 1.85 7.53
CA SER A 315 -3.10 1.50 7.51
C SER A 315 -2.15 2.64 7.94
N HIS A 316 -2.62 3.64 8.68
CA HIS A 316 -1.85 4.86 9.01
C HIS A 316 -1.15 5.46 7.78
N HIS A 317 -1.79 5.38 6.62
CA HIS A 317 -1.20 5.88 5.39
C HIS A 317 -0.91 7.38 5.53
N PRO A 318 0.21 7.85 4.98
CA PRO A 318 0.48 9.27 4.71
C PRO A 318 -0.70 10.09 4.19
N LEU A 319 -1.63 9.44 3.48
CA LEU A 319 -2.78 10.04 2.81
C LEU A 319 -4.08 9.78 3.53
N ARG A 320 -4.03 9.15 4.70
CA ARG A 320 -5.18 8.94 5.57
C ARG A 320 -5.95 10.24 5.76
N GLN A 321 -5.25 11.30 6.13
CA GLN A 321 -5.88 12.59 6.38
C GLN A 321 -6.43 13.21 5.07
N THR A 322 -5.70 13.12 3.96
CA THR A 322 -6.19 13.56 2.63
C THR A 322 -7.46 12.82 2.22
N LEU A 323 -7.50 11.50 2.36
CA LEU A 323 -8.67 10.67 2.06
C LEU A 323 -9.82 10.95 3.01
N MET A 324 -9.56 11.21 4.30
CA MET A 324 -10.59 11.62 5.25
C MET A 324 -11.16 13.01 4.93
N LEU A 325 -10.34 13.94 4.44
CA LEU A 325 -10.80 15.26 3.97
C LEU A 325 -11.64 15.14 2.70
N GLN A 326 -11.27 14.23 1.78
CA GLN A 326 -11.96 14.02 0.51
C GLN A 326 -13.28 13.25 0.67
N LEU A 327 -13.28 12.18 1.47
CA LEU A 327 -14.37 11.21 1.53
C LEU A 327 -15.22 11.34 2.80
N GLY A 328 -14.67 11.95 3.85
CA GLY A 328 -15.29 12.05 5.16
C GLY A 328 -14.52 11.30 6.27
N THR A 329 -14.64 11.82 7.49
CA THR A 329 -13.87 11.34 8.66
C THR A 329 -14.43 10.05 9.25
N SER A 330 -15.74 9.79 9.13
CA SER A 330 -16.39 8.57 9.62
C SER A 330 -16.63 7.57 8.49
N GLU A 331 -16.65 6.27 8.81
CA GLU A 331 -16.98 5.20 7.85
C GLU A 331 -18.33 5.46 7.16
N THR A 332 -19.35 5.85 7.94
CA THR A 332 -20.66 6.23 7.42
C THR A 332 -20.59 7.37 6.41
N SER A 333 -19.82 8.43 6.69
CA SER A 333 -19.69 9.56 5.76
C SER A 333 -19.00 9.15 4.45
N ARG A 334 -18.03 8.24 4.51
CA ARG A 334 -17.34 7.71 3.31
C ARG A 334 -18.26 6.85 2.45
N GLY A 335 -19.05 5.97 3.08
CA GLY A 335 -20.08 5.19 2.37
C GLY A 335 -21.13 6.09 1.70
N GLN A 336 -21.60 7.13 2.41
CA GLN A 336 -22.52 8.12 1.85
C GLN A 336 -21.92 8.89 0.67
N PHE A 337 -20.66 9.29 0.77
CA PHE A 337 -19.93 9.94 -0.32
C PHE A 337 -19.89 9.05 -1.57
N LEU A 338 -19.49 7.78 -1.42
CA LEU A 338 -19.39 6.84 -2.55
C LEU A 338 -20.75 6.51 -3.15
N GLN A 339 -21.79 6.35 -2.34
CA GLN A 339 -23.16 6.18 -2.82
C GLN A 339 -23.63 7.40 -3.62
N ALA A 340 -23.33 8.62 -3.14
CA ALA A 340 -23.70 9.85 -3.85
C ALA A 340 -22.95 9.97 -5.19
N ALA A 341 -21.66 9.62 -5.23
CA ALA A 341 -20.88 9.56 -6.46
C ALA A 341 -21.46 8.53 -7.44
N TYR A 342 -21.81 7.33 -6.97
CA TYR A 342 -22.44 6.29 -7.77
C TYR A 342 -23.79 6.73 -8.35
N ASP A 343 -24.69 7.26 -7.52
CA ASP A 343 -26.01 7.74 -7.94
C ASP A 343 -25.90 8.83 -9.03
N ARG A 344 -24.90 9.71 -8.90
CA ARG A 344 -24.65 10.77 -9.86
C ARG A 344 -24.01 10.25 -11.16
N ALA A 345 -23.06 9.33 -11.07
CA ALA A 345 -22.45 8.68 -12.22
C ALA A 345 -23.50 7.93 -13.05
N LYS A 346 -24.37 7.14 -12.39
CA LYS A 346 -25.47 6.42 -13.04
C LYS A 346 -26.46 7.36 -13.74
N LYS A 347 -26.75 8.53 -13.16
CA LYS A 347 -27.61 9.53 -13.81
C LYS A 347 -26.97 10.13 -15.07
N LEU A 348 -25.65 10.28 -15.10
CA LEU A 348 -24.93 10.90 -16.20
C LEU A 348 -24.62 9.92 -17.35
N LEU A 349 -24.25 8.68 -17.04
CA LEU A 349 -23.76 7.72 -18.04
C LEU A 349 -24.72 6.54 -18.31
N VAL A 350 -25.75 6.34 -17.48
CA VAL A 350 -26.86 5.36 -17.60
C VAL A 350 -26.43 3.88 -17.55
N HIS A 351 -25.34 3.52 -18.24
CA HIS A 351 -24.80 2.17 -18.35
C HIS A 351 -24.02 1.75 -17.10
N GLU A 352 -24.23 0.49 -16.71
CA GLU A 352 -23.56 -0.14 -15.59
C GLU A 352 -22.82 -1.39 -16.07
N TRP A 353 -21.65 -1.60 -15.48
CA TRP A 353 -20.75 -2.66 -15.88
C TRP A 353 -20.34 -3.52 -14.69
N LEU A 354 -20.20 -4.81 -14.97
CA LEU A 354 -19.68 -5.84 -14.09
C LEU A 354 -18.74 -6.75 -14.89
N PRO A 355 -17.65 -7.26 -14.30
CA PRO A 355 -16.77 -8.20 -14.98
C PRO A 355 -17.46 -9.53 -15.27
N ALA A 356 -17.02 -10.23 -16.32
CA ALA A 356 -17.61 -11.50 -16.76
C ALA A 356 -17.34 -12.68 -15.80
N SER A 357 -16.27 -12.61 -15.00
CA SER A 357 -15.91 -13.61 -14.00
C SER A 357 -15.39 -12.92 -12.74
N GLU A 358 -15.83 -13.38 -11.57
CA GLU A 358 -15.41 -12.87 -10.27
C GLU A 358 -15.02 -14.02 -9.35
N ASP A 359 -13.89 -13.87 -8.66
CA ASP A 359 -13.60 -14.62 -7.44
C ASP A 359 -13.65 -13.64 -6.25
N ASP A 360 -14.87 -13.29 -5.82
CA ASP A 360 -15.15 -12.32 -4.75
C ASP A 360 -14.45 -12.60 -3.41
N ARG A 361 -13.80 -13.76 -3.26
CA ARG A 361 -13.15 -14.22 -2.03
C ARG A 361 -11.86 -13.50 -1.65
N ALA A 362 -11.39 -12.48 -2.38
CA ALA A 362 -10.13 -11.81 -2.03
C ALA A 362 -10.26 -10.46 -1.28
N PHE A 363 -11.47 -9.90 -1.14
CA PHE A 363 -11.68 -8.55 -0.59
C PHE A 363 -12.65 -8.47 0.58
#